data_AF-A0A2I7N954-F1
#
_entry.id   AF-A0A2I7N954-F1
#
_cell.length_a   1.000
_cell.length_b   1.000
_cell.length_c   1.000
_cell.angle_alpha   90.00
_cell.angle_beta   90.00
_cell.angle_gamma   90.00
#
_symmetry.space_group_name_H-M   'P 1'
#
loop_
_entity.id
_entity.type
_entity.pdbx_description
1 polymer ?
#
loop_
_entity_poly.entity_id
_entity_poly.type
_entity_poly.pdbx_seq_one_letter_code
_entity_poly.pdbx_strand_id
1 'polypeptide(L)'
;MFLGNLVIIITIKNIMHWSLDVKKNGINIILGAFAVTLTACSFVSLNPQAESTTVLPKGSSYTNCKYLGNTNVSIWSKATTFQSQEKAESQLDTLARNEAASMGGNTVTPTSEIVNGQRTYGVYNCPVK
;
A
#
# COMPACT_ATOMS: atom_id res chain seq x y z
N MET A 1 -16.15 -18.80 1.66
CA MET A 1 -16.49 -19.25 3.03
C MET A 1 -15.19 -19.65 3.72
N PHE A 2 -14.96 -19.11 4.92
CA PHE A 2 -13.68 -18.88 5.60
C PHE A 2 -12.84 -20.15 5.91
N LEU A 3 -11.57 -20.18 5.49
CA LEU A 3 -10.56 -21.16 5.95
C LEU A 3 -9.11 -20.57 5.99
N GLY A 4 -8.95 -19.26 6.23
CA GLY A 4 -7.62 -18.61 6.29
C GLY A 4 -7.04 -18.37 7.70
N ASN A 5 -7.86 -18.43 8.75
CA ASN A 5 -7.46 -17.97 10.10
C ASN A 5 -6.77 -19.04 10.96
N LEU A 6 -6.83 -20.32 10.58
CA LEU A 6 -6.35 -21.41 11.45
C LEU A 6 -4.84 -21.67 11.29
N VAL A 7 -4.26 -21.44 10.11
CA VAL A 7 -2.82 -21.65 9.85
C VAL A 7 -1.95 -20.68 10.67
N ILE A 8 -2.45 -19.47 10.93
CA ILE A 8 -1.74 -18.43 11.71
C ILE A 8 -1.63 -18.82 13.19
N ILE A 9 -2.62 -19.52 13.76
CA ILE A 9 -2.60 -19.88 15.18
C ILE A 9 -1.57 -20.99 15.47
N ILE A 10 -1.34 -21.91 14.52
CA ILE A 10 -0.43 -23.04 14.72
C ILE A 10 1.04 -22.59 14.72
N THR A 11 1.40 -21.55 13.94
CA THR A 11 2.75 -20.97 14.00
C THR A 11 3.00 -20.16 15.27
N ILE A 12 1.96 -19.56 15.86
CA ILE A 12 2.07 -18.79 17.12
C ILE A 12 2.30 -19.70 18.33
N LYS A 13 1.67 -20.88 18.39
CA LYS A 13 1.76 -21.76 19.57
C LYS A 13 3.13 -22.46 19.72
N ASN A 14 3.97 -22.46 18.69
CA ASN A 14 5.26 -23.16 18.68
C ASN A 14 6.49 -22.23 18.83
N ILE A 15 6.27 -20.92 19.02
CA ILE A 15 7.35 -19.93 19.24
C ILE A 15 7.45 -19.52 20.73
N MET A 16 6.48 -19.94 21.55
CA MET A 16 6.41 -19.61 22.98
C MET A 16 7.03 -20.68 23.88
N HIS A 17 8.23 -21.15 23.54
CA HIS A 17 9.02 -22.02 24.42
C HIS A 17 10.53 -21.76 24.29
N TRP A 18 10.91 -20.50 24.12
CA TRP A 18 12.27 -20.05 24.35
C TRP A 18 12.37 -19.45 25.75
N SER A 19 13.08 -20.18 26.61
CA SER A 19 13.40 -19.84 27.99
C SER A 19 13.90 -18.41 28.13
N LEU A 20 13.12 -17.59 28.85
CA LEU A 20 13.66 -16.44 29.56
C LEU A 20 14.08 -16.93 30.95
N ASP A 21 15.31 -17.41 31.08
CA ASP A 21 15.93 -17.67 32.38
C ASP A 21 16.25 -16.33 33.08
N VAL A 22 15.22 -15.66 33.58
CA VAL A 22 15.39 -14.55 34.52
C VAL A 22 15.72 -15.17 35.88
N LYS A 23 17.02 -15.21 36.21
CA LYS A 23 17.53 -15.69 37.50
C LYS A 23 16.84 -14.96 38.64
N LYS A 24 16.03 -15.70 39.40
CA LYS A 24 15.10 -15.22 40.42
C LYS A 24 15.83 -14.92 41.74
N ASN A 25 16.69 -13.90 41.78
CA ASN A 25 17.26 -13.38 43.03
C ASN A 25 16.88 -11.90 43.22
N GLY A 26 15.73 -11.71 43.87
CA GLY A 26 15.54 -10.74 44.97
C GLY A 26 15.88 -9.26 44.77
N ILE A 27 15.74 -8.68 43.57
CA ILE A 27 15.96 -7.24 43.36
C ILE A 27 14.79 -6.64 42.59
N ASN A 28 14.03 -5.77 43.25
CA ASN A 28 12.99 -4.92 42.68
C ASN A 28 13.57 -4.06 41.56
N ILE A 29 13.25 -4.37 40.30
CA ILE A 29 13.56 -3.51 39.15
C ILE A 29 12.24 -2.97 38.60
N ILE A 30 11.84 -1.83 39.15
CA ILE A 30 10.97 -0.87 38.47
C ILE A 30 11.80 -0.30 37.31
N LEU A 31 11.72 -0.93 36.15
CA LEU A 31 12.21 -0.34 34.92
C LEU A 31 11.31 -0.85 33.79
N GLY A 32 10.17 -0.19 33.66
CA GLY A 32 9.21 -0.42 32.59
C GLY A 32 9.92 -0.29 31.25
N ALA A 33 10.11 -1.44 30.60
CA ALA A 33 10.61 -1.54 29.26
C ALA A 33 9.68 -0.78 28.32
N PHE A 34 10.04 0.47 28.03
CA PHE A 34 9.45 1.24 26.94
C PHE A 34 10.00 0.66 25.63
N ALA A 35 9.53 -0.55 25.28
CA ALA A 35 9.78 -1.16 24.00
C ALA A 35 8.91 -0.45 22.95
N VAL A 36 9.42 0.69 22.49
CA VAL A 36 8.88 1.47 21.38
C VAL A 36 9.01 0.61 20.12
N THR A 37 7.96 -0.13 19.78
CA THR A 37 7.81 -0.75 18.46
C THR A 37 7.22 0.29 17.51
N LEU A 38 8.01 1.31 17.16
CA LEU A 38 7.67 2.23 16.07
C LEU A 38 8.06 1.59 14.74
N THR A 39 7.23 0.65 14.25
CA THR A 39 7.28 0.22 12.85
C THR A 39 5.90 0.40 12.22
N ALA A 40 5.54 1.64 11.94
CA ALA A 40 4.39 1.95 11.09
C ALA A 40 4.79 2.97 10.02
N CYS A 41 5.62 2.55 9.06
CA CYS A 41 5.70 3.23 7.77
C CYS A 41 4.51 2.75 6.93
N SER A 42 3.36 3.43 7.04
CA SER A 42 2.16 3.07 6.27
C SER A 42 2.31 3.50 4.81
N PHE A 43 2.93 2.64 3.99
CA PHE A 43 2.79 2.68 2.55
C PHE A 43 1.43 2.10 2.15
N VAL A 44 0.83 2.65 1.10
CA VAL A 44 -0.40 2.11 0.51
C VAL A 44 -0.08 0.74 -0.07
N SER A 45 -0.75 -0.29 0.45
CA SER A 45 -0.63 -1.64 -0.10
C SER A 45 -1.39 -1.76 -1.41
N LEU A 46 -0.79 -2.42 -2.40
CA LEU A 46 -1.46 -2.75 -3.65
C LEU A 46 -2.58 -3.76 -3.37
N ASN A 47 -3.80 -3.48 -3.84
CA ASN A 47 -4.90 -4.44 -3.81
C ASN A 47 -4.55 -5.61 -4.75
N PRO A 48 -4.72 -6.88 -4.36
CA PRO A 48 -4.55 -8.02 -5.27
C PRO A 48 -5.33 -7.88 -6.58
N GLN A 49 -6.50 -7.21 -6.56
CA GLN A 49 -7.30 -6.93 -7.75
C GLN A 49 -6.64 -5.92 -8.71
N ALA A 50 -5.64 -5.16 -8.23
CA ALA A 50 -4.91 -4.15 -8.97
C ALA A 50 -3.55 -4.64 -9.50
N GLU A 51 -3.23 -5.91 -9.28
CA GLU A 51 -1.96 -6.52 -9.73
C GLU A 51 -1.84 -6.48 -11.26
N SER A 52 -2.95 -6.71 -11.98
CA SER A 52 -3.04 -6.59 -13.43
C SER A 52 -3.15 -5.15 -13.94
N THR A 53 -3.31 -4.16 -13.06
CA THR A 53 -3.49 -2.76 -13.47
C THR A 53 -2.15 -2.12 -13.80
N THR A 54 -1.98 -1.59 -15.01
CA THR A 54 -0.72 -0.96 -15.45
C THR A 54 -0.81 0.56 -15.39
N VAL A 55 0.29 1.22 -15.03
CA VAL A 55 0.42 2.69 -15.10
C VAL A 55 1.09 3.03 -16.42
N LEU A 56 0.43 3.81 -17.27
CA LEU A 56 0.99 4.29 -18.53
C LEU A 56 1.34 5.78 -18.44
N PRO A 57 2.50 6.20 -18.97
CA PRO A 57 2.86 7.62 -19.06
C PRO A 57 1.80 8.43 -19.81
N LYS A 58 1.67 9.69 -19.44
CA LYS A 58 0.83 10.66 -20.16
C LYS A 58 1.23 10.71 -21.64
N GLY A 59 0.26 10.61 -22.54
CA GLY A 59 0.50 10.65 -23.99
C GLY A 59 0.87 9.30 -24.63
N SER A 60 0.82 8.20 -23.87
CA SER A 60 0.94 6.85 -24.44
C SER A 60 -0.20 6.56 -25.43
N SER A 61 0.10 5.86 -26.52
CA SER A 61 -0.92 5.47 -27.50
C SER A 61 -1.73 4.27 -26.99
N TYR A 62 -3.05 4.44 -26.92
CA TYR A 62 -3.99 3.42 -26.48
C TYR A 62 -4.53 2.66 -27.68
N THR A 63 -4.08 1.42 -27.92
CA THR A 63 -4.71 0.59 -28.94
C THR A 63 -5.93 -0.09 -28.33
N ASN A 64 -7.13 0.29 -28.78
CA ASN A 64 -8.42 -0.33 -28.40
C ASN A 64 -8.79 -0.27 -26.91
N CYS A 65 -8.29 0.70 -26.13
CA CYS A 65 -8.70 0.86 -24.73
C CYS A 65 -10.03 1.62 -24.59
N LYS A 66 -10.91 1.12 -23.72
CA LYS A 66 -12.15 1.81 -23.33
C LYS A 66 -11.89 2.72 -22.13
N TYR A 67 -12.27 3.98 -22.24
CA TYR A 67 -12.27 4.90 -21.10
C TYR A 67 -13.39 4.57 -20.11
N LEU A 68 -13.09 4.51 -18.82
CA LEU A 68 -14.05 4.21 -17.76
C LEU A 68 -14.39 5.43 -16.88
N GLY A 69 -13.48 6.40 -16.77
CA GLY A 69 -13.67 7.60 -15.96
C GLY A 69 -12.38 8.13 -15.37
N ASN A 70 -12.49 9.13 -14.48
CA ASN A 70 -11.37 9.66 -13.72
C ASN A 70 -11.43 9.19 -12.26
N THR A 71 -10.26 9.04 -11.64
CA THR A 71 -10.13 8.92 -10.19
C THR A 71 -9.18 9.99 -9.67
N ASN A 72 -9.46 10.52 -8.49
CA ASN A 72 -8.60 11.47 -7.79
C ASN A 72 -8.03 10.77 -6.56
N VAL A 73 -6.70 10.72 -6.48
CA VAL A 73 -5.99 10.07 -5.39
C VAL A 73 -5.15 11.08 -4.64
N SER A 74 -5.08 10.87 -3.32
CA SER A 74 -4.38 11.76 -2.41
C SER A 74 -3.51 10.97 -1.44
N ILE A 75 -2.25 11.38 -1.31
CA ILE A 75 -1.39 11.01 -0.18
C ILE A 75 -1.48 12.09 0.90
N TRP A 76 -0.89 11.84 2.07
CA TRP A 76 -0.81 12.84 3.11
C TRP A 76 -0.17 14.12 2.57
N SER A 77 -0.80 15.28 2.79
CA SER A 77 -0.43 16.54 2.13
C SER A 77 1.01 17.01 2.41
N LYS A 78 1.58 16.63 3.56
CA LYS A 78 2.98 16.91 3.92
C LYS A 78 3.96 15.83 3.44
N ALA A 79 3.48 14.73 2.88
CA ALA A 79 4.35 13.64 2.43
C ALA A 79 5.35 14.13 1.38
N THR A 80 4.92 14.99 0.45
CA THR A 80 5.79 15.61 -0.58
C THR A 80 6.90 16.50 -0.01
N THR A 81 6.79 16.95 1.25
CA THR A 81 7.84 17.71 1.96
C THR A 81 8.86 16.79 2.61
N PHE A 82 8.46 15.59 3.04
CA PHE A 82 9.31 14.64 3.78
C PHE A 82 9.83 13.49 2.92
N GLN A 83 9.38 13.36 1.67
CA GLN A 83 9.78 12.30 0.75
C GLN A 83 10.08 12.85 -0.65
N SER A 84 10.91 12.13 -1.41
CA SER A 84 11.24 12.51 -2.78
C SER A 84 10.00 12.53 -3.68
N GLN A 85 10.05 13.31 -4.75
CA GLN A 85 8.98 13.38 -5.75
C GLN A 85 8.67 11.99 -6.33
N GLU A 86 9.69 11.21 -6.69
CA GLU A 86 9.55 9.84 -7.20
C GLU A 86 8.78 8.93 -6.23
N LYS A 87 9.03 9.07 -4.92
CA LYS A 87 8.35 8.29 -3.90
C LYS A 87 6.89 8.71 -3.74
N ALA A 88 6.59 10.00 -3.85
CA ALA A 88 5.22 10.50 -3.88
C ALA A 88 4.47 10.02 -5.13
N GLU A 89 5.11 10.05 -6.29
CA GLU A 89 4.57 9.54 -7.55
C GLU A 89 4.23 8.06 -7.46
N SER A 90 5.16 7.23 -6.97
CA SER A 90 4.94 5.78 -6.81
C SER A 90 3.76 5.45 -5.88
N GLN A 91 3.57 6.22 -4.80
CA GLN A 91 2.43 6.05 -3.90
C GLN A 91 1.11 6.44 -4.55
N LEU A 92 1.07 7.56 -5.28
CA LEU A 92 -0.10 8.01 -6.02
C LEU A 92 -0.47 7.02 -7.14
N ASP A 93 0.53 6.49 -7.84
CA ASP A 93 0.34 5.45 -8.85
C ASP A 93 -0.25 4.18 -8.26
N THR A 94 0.22 3.76 -7.09
CA THR A 94 -0.32 2.60 -6.37
C THR A 94 -1.78 2.83 -5.95
N LEU A 95 -2.11 4.02 -5.42
CA LEU A 95 -3.48 4.40 -5.11
C LEU A 95 -4.36 4.38 -6.37
N ALA A 96 -3.88 4.96 -7.47
CA ALA A 96 -4.63 5.02 -8.71
C ALA A 96 -4.93 3.62 -9.27
N ARG A 97 -3.96 2.70 -9.18
CA ARG A 97 -4.16 1.30 -9.58
C ARG A 97 -5.24 0.61 -8.73
N ASN A 98 -5.27 0.87 -7.42
CA ASN A 98 -6.27 0.33 -6.51
C ASN A 98 -7.68 0.85 -6.84
N GLU A 99 -7.80 2.14 -7.12
CA GLU A 99 -9.07 2.75 -7.54
C GLU A 99 -9.53 2.21 -8.90
N ALA A 100 -8.62 2.08 -9.85
CA ALA A 100 -8.93 1.52 -11.16
C ALA A 100 -9.44 0.08 -11.09
N ALA A 101 -8.87 -0.75 -10.22
CA ALA A 101 -9.36 -2.11 -9.99
C ALA A 101 -10.82 -2.11 -9.49
N SER A 102 -11.17 -1.17 -8.61
CA SER A 102 -12.54 -1.00 -8.10
C SER A 102 -13.50 -0.49 -9.18
N MET A 103 -13.00 0.27 -10.15
CA MET A 103 -13.75 0.77 -11.32
C MET A 103 -13.86 -0.27 -12.46
N GLY A 104 -13.21 -1.44 -12.35
CA GLY A 104 -13.14 -2.44 -13.43
C GLY A 104 -12.17 -2.08 -14.56
N GLY A 105 -11.25 -1.14 -14.31
CA GLY A 105 -10.16 -0.76 -15.20
C GLY A 105 -8.89 -1.55 -14.90
N ASN A 106 -8.06 -1.70 -15.94
CA ASN A 106 -6.76 -2.36 -15.86
C ASN A 106 -5.61 -1.45 -16.31
N THR A 107 -5.88 -0.17 -16.58
CA THR A 107 -4.87 0.81 -16.98
C THR A 107 -5.20 2.17 -16.38
N VAL A 108 -4.18 2.85 -15.85
CA VAL A 108 -4.27 4.23 -15.37
C VAL A 108 -3.25 5.14 -16.04
N THR A 109 -3.62 6.40 -16.26
CA THR A 109 -2.70 7.42 -16.77
C THR A 109 -2.83 8.71 -15.96
N PRO A 110 -1.73 9.40 -15.62
CA PRO A 110 -1.82 10.69 -14.95
C PRO A 110 -2.39 11.76 -15.91
N THR A 111 -3.46 12.42 -15.50
CA THR A 111 -4.10 13.50 -16.28
C THR A 111 -3.80 14.89 -15.72
N SER A 112 -3.41 14.98 -14.44
CA SER A 112 -3.01 16.23 -13.79
C SER A 112 -1.56 16.18 -13.28
N GLU A 113 -1.03 17.36 -12.96
CA GLU A 113 0.17 17.49 -12.13
C GLU A 113 -0.12 17.08 -10.67
N ILE A 114 0.94 16.88 -9.89
CA ILE A 114 0.83 16.62 -8.46
C ILE A 114 0.74 17.96 -7.74
N VAL A 115 -0.36 18.21 -7.05
CA VAL A 115 -0.56 19.43 -6.26
C VAL A 115 -0.99 19.03 -4.85
N ASN A 116 -0.28 19.49 -3.84
CA ASN A 116 -0.56 19.18 -2.42
C ASN A 116 -0.70 17.68 -2.12
N GLY A 117 0.09 16.84 -2.79
CA GLY A 117 0.03 15.39 -2.63
C GLY A 117 -1.20 14.75 -3.27
N GLN A 118 -1.85 15.43 -4.23
CA GLN A 118 -3.00 14.93 -4.95
C GLN A 118 -2.73 14.87 -6.44
N ARG A 119 -3.31 13.88 -7.12
CA ARG A 119 -3.23 13.75 -8.58
C ARG A 119 -4.48 13.07 -9.13
N THR A 120 -4.93 13.52 -10.30
CA THR A 120 -6.01 12.90 -11.05
C THR A 120 -5.45 11.93 -12.07
N TYR A 121 -6.08 10.77 -12.18
CA TYR A 121 -5.78 9.73 -13.15
C TYR A 121 -7.01 9.46 -14.02
N GLY A 122 -6.76 9.18 -15.31
CA GLY A 122 -7.74 8.57 -16.19
C GLY A 122 -7.66 7.04 -16.05
N VAL A 123 -8.83 6.40 -15.98
CA VAL A 123 -8.95 4.94 -15.84
C VAL A 123 -9.48 4.36 -17.14
N TYR A 124 -8.83 3.29 -17.60
CA TYR A 124 -9.12 2.62 -18.84
C TYR A 124 -9.21 1.11 -18.63
N ASN A 125 -10.01 0.47 -19.47
CA ASN A 125 -10.00 -0.97 -19.67
C ASN A 125 -9.43 -1.26 -21.06
N CYS A 126 -8.20 -1.72 -21.10
CA CYS A 126 -7.48 -2.11 -22.29
C CYS A 126 -7.59 -3.63 -22.51
N PRO A 127 -7.67 -4.11 -23.76
CA PRO A 127 -7.53 -5.54 -24.03
C PRO A 127 -6.16 -6.03 -23.53
N VAL A 128 -6.15 -7.21 -22.91
CA VAL A 128 -4.90 -7.89 -22.56
C VAL A 128 -4.15 -8.22 -23.85
N LYS A 129 -2.85 -7.89 -23.89
CA LYS A 129 -1.97 -8.26 -25.00
C LYS A 129 -1.61 -9.73 -24.95
#